data_AF-A0A1F7ICR5-F1
#
_entry.id   AF-A0A1F7ICR5-F1
#
_cell.length_a   1.000
_cell.length_b   1.000
_cell.length_c   1.000
_cell.angle_alpha   90.00
_cell.angle_beta   90.00
_cell.angle_gamma   90.00
#
_symmetry.space_group_name_H-M   'P 1'
#
loop_
_entity.id
_entity.type
_entity.pdbx_description
1 polymer ?
#
loop_
_entity_poly.entity_id
_entity_poly.type
_entity_poly.pdbx_seq_one_letter_code
_entity_poly.pdbx_strand_id
1 'polypeptide(L)'
;MKLLKTFSILIGLLLLVGISDLIYFYRNEPNRFGKVFLFLSLQQSKKSNLPEVLKNLNRAADLHIKQNKITYNSKLSGVENFPNVSGFNENTKAEFTTYLKKILPLAYEKNSAKLLARIYYNLGLLAHKKNYFKQADVLITIAVSLEPEAGHLYLELANIYYNNGEKAKGNKIIKKCLQFKSPKKQCQEYMSDNVSLNSFFHIGIFKDVIDTY
;
A
#
# COMPACT_ATOMS: atom_id res chain seq x y z
N MET A 1 -17.83 22.20 -46.70
CA MET A 1 -17.81 22.94 -45.42
C MET A 1 -18.82 22.41 -44.37
N LYS A 2 -20.09 22.13 -44.71
CA LYS A 2 -21.06 21.54 -43.74
C LYS A 2 -20.63 20.17 -43.20
N LEU A 3 -20.13 19.29 -44.07
CA LEU A 3 -19.67 17.94 -43.70
C LEU A 3 -18.52 17.94 -42.68
N LEU A 4 -17.58 18.87 -42.84
CA LEU A 4 -16.45 19.05 -41.92
C LEU A 4 -16.93 19.53 -40.54
N LYS A 5 -17.89 20.47 -40.50
CA LYS A 5 -18.50 20.95 -39.26
C LYS A 5 -19.24 19.84 -38.51
N THR A 6 -20.04 19.04 -39.21
CA THR A 6 -20.73 17.88 -38.60
C THR A 6 -19.76 16.84 -38.08
N PHE A 7 -18.66 16.57 -38.81
CA PHE A 7 -17.62 15.66 -38.35
C PHE A 7 -16.89 16.18 -37.11
N SER A 8 -16.57 17.47 -37.06
CA SER A 8 -15.99 18.11 -35.86
C SER A 8 -16.92 18.05 -34.64
N ILE A 9 -18.24 18.25 -34.84
CA ILE A 9 -19.23 18.14 -33.76
C ILE A 9 -19.30 16.70 -33.24
N LEU A 10 -19.31 15.70 -34.12
CA LEU A 10 -19.32 14.29 -33.74
C LEU A 10 -18.06 13.89 -32.95
N ILE A 11 -16.88 14.35 -33.38
CA ILE A 11 -15.63 14.15 -32.62
C ILE A 11 -15.73 14.81 -31.24
N GLY A 12 -16.23 16.05 -31.17
CA GLY A 12 -16.40 16.76 -29.91
C GLY A 12 -17.31 16.02 -28.93
N LEU A 13 -18.45 15.49 -29.41
CA LEU A 13 -19.36 14.67 -28.60
C LEU A 13 -18.71 13.37 -28.14
N LEU A 14 -17.94 12.70 -29.01
CA LEU A 14 -17.27 11.45 -28.66
C LEU A 14 -16.16 11.66 -27.62
N LEU A 15 -15.42 12.78 -27.72
CA LEU A 15 -14.45 13.18 -26.70
C LEU A 15 -15.13 13.50 -25.36
N LEU A 16 -16.27 14.18 -25.37
CA LEU A 16 -17.04 14.46 -24.16
C LEU A 16 -17.50 13.18 -23.46
N VAL A 17 -18.03 12.22 -24.21
CA VAL A 17 -18.41 10.89 -23.68
C VAL A 17 -17.18 10.18 -23.11
N GLY A 18 -16.06 10.16 -23.84
CA GLY A 18 -14.82 9.54 -23.37
C GLY A 18 -14.27 10.17 -22.08
N ILE A 19 -14.32 11.51 -21.96
CA ILE A 19 -13.89 12.22 -20.75
C ILE A 19 -14.84 11.90 -19.58
N SER A 20 -16.16 11.86 -19.82
CA SER A 20 -17.15 11.47 -18.82
C SER A 20 -16.87 10.07 -18.26
N ASP A 21 -16.64 9.09 -19.15
CA ASP A 21 -16.34 7.72 -18.76
C ASP A 21 -15.02 7.63 -17.98
N LEU A 22 -13.99 8.37 -18.40
CA LEU A 22 -12.72 8.44 -17.67
C LEU A 22 -12.91 9.01 -16.26
N ILE A 23 -13.71 10.07 -16.10
CA ILE A 23 -14.04 10.63 -14.79
C ILE A 23 -14.80 9.61 -13.94
N TYR A 24 -15.77 8.90 -14.53
CA TYR A 24 -16.52 7.86 -13.86
C TYR A 24 -15.61 6.73 -13.37
N PHE A 25 -14.72 6.20 -14.21
CA PHE A 25 -13.79 5.16 -13.82
C PHE A 25 -12.78 5.64 -12.78
N TYR A 26 -12.26 6.85 -12.91
CA TYR A 26 -11.34 7.42 -11.92
C TYR A 26 -11.99 7.61 -10.54
N ARG A 27 -13.31 7.84 -10.51
CA ARG A 27 -14.08 8.00 -9.28
C ARG A 27 -14.44 6.64 -8.65
N ASN A 28 -14.91 5.69 -9.46
CA ASN A 28 -15.52 4.45 -8.96
C ASN A 28 -14.59 3.24 -8.97
N GLU A 29 -13.64 3.20 -9.90
CA GLU A 29 -12.67 2.13 -10.08
C GLU A 29 -11.21 2.64 -10.28
N PRO A 30 -10.70 3.50 -9.38
CA PRO A 30 -9.36 4.09 -9.49
C PRO A 30 -8.22 3.08 -9.63
N ASN A 31 -8.35 1.90 -9.04
CA ASN A 31 -7.33 0.85 -9.06
C ASN A 31 -7.00 0.35 -10.49
N ARG A 32 -7.90 0.50 -11.48
CA ARG A 32 -7.62 0.14 -12.88
C ARG A 32 -6.42 0.93 -13.46
N PHE A 33 -6.19 2.13 -12.97
CA PHE A 33 -5.05 2.96 -13.39
C PHE A 33 -3.73 2.57 -12.70
N GLY A 34 -3.77 1.73 -11.65
CA GLY A 34 -2.60 1.31 -10.88
C GLY A 34 -1.56 0.59 -11.74
N LYS A 35 -1.99 -0.20 -12.72
CA LYS A 35 -1.11 -0.97 -13.63
C LYS A 35 -0.18 -0.07 -14.44
N VAL A 36 -0.65 1.12 -14.84
CA VAL A 36 0.18 2.10 -15.56
C VAL A 36 1.36 2.54 -14.70
N PHE A 37 1.10 2.83 -13.43
CA PHE A 37 2.15 3.25 -12.51
C PHE A 37 3.08 2.10 -12.12
N LEU A 38 2.57 0.87 -12.02
CA LEU A 38 3.43 -0.32 -11.86
C LEU A 38 4.35 -0.54 -13.06
N PHE A 39 3.85 -0.33 -14.28
CA PHE A 39 4.68 -0.37 -15.48
C PHE A 39 5.79 0.69 -15.44
N LEU A 40 5.45 1.95 -15.13
CA LEU A 40 6.43 3.03 -15.01
C LEU A 40 7.47 2.74 -13.91
N SER A 41 7.03 2.24 -12.77
CA SER A 41 7.91 1.78 -11.68
C SER A 41 8.88 0.69 -12.16
N LEU A 42 8.40 -0.31 -12.90
CA LEU A 42 9.22 -1.35 -13.50
C LEU A 42 10.25 -0.82 -14.52
N GLN A 43 9.89 0.18 -15.33
CA GLN A 43 10.86 0.79 -16.26
C GLN A 43 11.94 1.58 -15.52
N GLN A 44 11.57 2.29 -14.46
CA GLN A 44 12.52 3.07 -13.66
C GLN A 44 13.42 2.19 -12.78
N SER A 45 12.93 1.02 -12.35
CA SER A 45 13.74 0.08 -11.57
C SER A 45 14.89 -0.49 -12.39
N LYS A 46 14.69 -0.74 -13.70
CA LYS A 46 15.77 -1.13 -14.63
C LYS A 46 16.86 -0.06 -14.73
N LYS A 47 16.49 1.21 -14.61
CA LYS A 47 17.41 2.37 -14.59
C LYS A 47 18.01 2.65 -13.21
N SER A 48 17.69 1.84 -12.19
CA SER A 48 18.07 2.06 -10.79
C SER A 48 17.66 3.44 -10.24
N ASN A 49 16.62 4.07 -10.81
CA ASN A 49 16.13 5.38 -10.37
C ASN A 49 15.11 5.21 -9.23
N LEU A 50 15.61 4.91 -8.02
CA LEU A 50 14.76 4.62 -6.87
C LEU A 50 13.74 5.73 -6.52
N PRO A 51 14.06 7.04 -6.57
CA PRO A 51 13.06 8.09 -6.36
C PRO A 51 11.83 7.96 -7.27
N GLU A 52 12.05 7.77 -8.58
CA GLU A 52 10.94 7.62 -9.54
C GLU A 52 10.24 6.25 -9.42
N VAL A 53 10.96 5.20 -9.01
CA VAL A 53 10.34 3.91 -8.67
C VAL A 53 9.34 4.08 -7.53
N LEU A 54 9.75 4.67 -6.40
CA LEU A 54 8.86 4.85 -5.25
C LEU A 54 7.72 5.82 -5.58
N LYS A 55 7.97 6.91 -6.30
CA LYS A 55 6.92 7.84 -6.73
C LYS A 55 5.82 7.14 -7.53
N ASN A 56 6.18 6.30 -8.49
CA ASN A 56 5.20 5.56 -9.28
C ASN A 56 4.53 4.44 -8.45
N LEU A 57 5.28 3.72 -7.62
CA LEU A 57 4.72 2.73 -6.71
C LEU A 57 3.69 3.34 -5.74
N ASN A 58 3.99 4.51 -5.17
CA ASN A 58 3.11 5.28 -4.30
C ASN A 58 1.82 5.68 -5.02
N ARG A 59 1.89 6.08 -6.30
CA ARG A 59 0.69 6.36 -7.10
C ARG A 59 -0.16 5.11 -7.33
N ALA A 60 0.46 3.96 -7.61
CA ALA A 60 -0.26 2.70 -7.72
C ALA A 60 -0.98 2.35 -6.41
N ALA A 61 -0.26 2.43 -5.28
CA ALA A 61 -0.80 2.14 -3.96
C ALA A 61 -1.93 3.09 -3.56
N ASP A 62 -1.79 4.40 -3.82
CA ASP A 62 -2.83 5.39 -3.52
C ASP A 62 -4.16 5.09 -4.24
N LEU A 63 -4.10 4.64 -5.50
CA LEU A 63 -5.30 4.24 -6.24
C LEU A 63 -5.98 3.01 -5.64
N HIS A 64 -5.21 2.02 -5.19
CA HIS A 64 -5.76 0.86 -4.47
C HIS A 64 -6.33 1.25 -3.11
N ILE A 65 -5.67 2.12 -2.36
CA ILE A 65 -6.17 2.63 -1.08
C ILE A 65 -7.46 3.44 -1.28
N LYS A 66 -7.53 4.26 -2.34
CA LYS A 66 -8.74 5.00 -2.72
C LYS A 66 -9.89 4.03 -3.04
N GLN A 67 -9.62 2.95 -3.78
CA GLN A 67 -10.60 1.89 -4.01
C GLN A 67 -11.07 1.28 -2.69
N ASN A 68 -10.15 0.90 -1.81
CA ASN A 68 -10.49 0.30 -0.53
C ASN A 68 -11.31 1.26 0.35
N LYS A 69 -11.02 2.56 0.34
CA LYS A 69 -11.83 3.56 1.08
C LYS A 69 -13.28 3.60 0.60
N ILE A 70 -13.51 3.40 -0.71
CA ILE A 70 -14.86 3.24 -1.28
C ILE A 70 -15.49 1.93 -0.78
N THR A 71 -14.78 0.81 -0.91
CA THR A 71 -15.28 -0.52 -0.52
C THR A 71 -15.63 -0.62 0.96
N TYR A 72 -14.81 -0.03 1.84
CA TYR A 72 -14.96 -0.15 3.30
C TYR A 72 -15.55 1.10 3.97
N ASN A 73 -16.22 1.98 3.20
CA ASN A 73 -16.92 3.17 3.69
C ASN A 73 -16.08 4.00 4.68
N SER A 74 -14.83 4.34 4.32
CA SER A 74 -13.91 5.17 5.12
C SER A 74 -13.43 4.64 6.47
N LYS A 75 -13.65 3.37 6.81
CA LYS A 75 -13.06 2.75 8.03
C LYS A 75 -11.52 2.75 8.05
N LEU A 76 -10.91 2.96 6.89
CA LEU A 76 -9.46 3.00 6.74
C LEU A 76 -8.91 4.34 7.18
N SER A 77 -7.83 4.27 7.96
CA SER A 77 -7.02 5.45 8.22
C SER A 77 -6.37 5.91 6.91
N GLY A 78 -6.38 7.22 6.67
CA GLY A 78 -5.66 7.77 5.54
C GLY A 78 -4.16 7.54 5.68
N VAL A 79 -3.50 7.15 4.58
CA VAL A 79 -2.08 7.40 4.40
C VAL A 79 -1.97 8.84 3.93
N GLU A 80 -1.60 9.75 4.83
CA GLU A 80 -1.47 11.18 4.50
C GLU A 80 -0.18 11.46 3.73
N ASN A 81 0.89 10.72 4.05
CA ASN A 81 2.20 10.91 3.47
C ASN A 81 2.78 9.57 3.04
N PHE A 82 3.07 9.43 1.76
CA PHE A 82 3.87 8.32 1.27
C PHE A 82 5.36 8.60 1.49
N PRO A 83 6.17 7.57 1.80
CA PRO A 83 7.57 7.76 2.09
C PRO A 83 8.34 8.21 0.84
N ASN A 84 9.29 9.12 1.05
CA ASN A 84 10.31 9.53 0.08
C ASN A 84 11.67 8.92 0.49
N VAL A 85 12.55 8.71 -0.49
CA VAL A 85 13.90 8.17 -0.30
C VAL A 85 14.91 9.13 0.31
N SER A 86 14.57 10.42 0.45
CA SER A 86 15.51 11.47 0.89
C SER A 86 16.10 11.21 2.28
N GLY A 87 15.41 10.47 3.15
CA GLY A 87 15.86 10.14 4.50
C GLY A 87 16.73 8.88 4.63
N PHE A 88 16.95 8.11 3.56
CA PHE A 88 17.73 6.87 3.61
C PHE A 88 19.18 7.08 3.21
N ASN A 89 20.10 6.34 3.83
CA ASN A 89 21.49 6.26 3.36
C ASN A 89 21.60 5.42 2.07
N GLU A 90 22.74 5.53 1.37
CA GLU A 90 22.95 4.86 0.08
C GLU A 90 22.87 3.32 0.18
N ASN A 91 23.34 2.73 1.27
CA ASN A 91 23.22 1.29 1.49
C ASN A 91 21.74 0.85 1.53
N THR A 92 20.92 1.56 2.31
CA THR A 92 19.48 1.26 2.42
C THR A 92 18.77 1.50 1.09
N LYS A 93 19.13 2.55 0.34
CA LYS A 93 18.62 2.78 -1.02
C LYS A 93 19.00 1.63 -1.97
N ALA A 94 20.22 1.09 -1.86
CA ALA A 94 20.66 -0.04 -2.67
C ALA A 94 19.90 -1.33 -2.33
N GLU A 95 19.67 -1.62 -1.05
CA GLU A 95 18.85 -2.77 -0.62
C GLU A 95 17.39 -2.63 -1.09
N PHE A 96 16.80 -1.44 -0.98
CA PHE A 96 15.46 -1.14 -1.52
C PHE A 96 15.42 -1.39 -3.03
N THR A 97 16.40 -0.87 -3.76
CA THR A 97 16.50 -1.03 -5.22
C THR A 97 16.61 -2.50 -5.61
N THR A 98 17.42 -3.27 -4.87
CA THR A 98 17.63 -4.71 -5.11
C THR A 98 16.34 -5.49 -4.89
N TYR A 99 15.65 -5.25 -3.78
CA TYR A 99 14.37 -5.86 -3.48
C TYR A 99 13.31 -5.51 -4.53
N LEU A 100 13.20 -4.22 -4.89
CA LEU A 100 12.20 -3.73 -5.85
C LEU A 100 12.43 -4.28 -7.26
N LYS A 101 13.68 -4.37 -7.72
CA LYS A 101 14.01 -5.00 -9.01
C LYS A 101 13.51 -6.46 -9.10
N LYS A 102 13.57 -7.21 -8.00
CA LYS A 102 13.12 -8.60 -7.94
C LYS A 102 11.59 -8.72 -8.00
N ILE A 103 10.86 -7.87 -7.26
CA ILE A 103 9.41 -8.07 -7.03
C ILE A 103 8.52 -7.31 -8.03
N LEU A 104 8.99 -6.20 -8.61
CA LEU A 104 8.18 -5.38 -9.52
C LEU A 104 7.67 -6.08 -10.78
N PRO A 105 8.40 -7.02 -11.43
CA PRO A 105 7.85 -7.79 -12.55
C PRO A 105 6.57 -8.55 -12.17
N LEU A 106 6.59 -9.22 -11.01
CA LEU A 106 5.43 -9.93 -10.48
C LEU A 106 4.31 -8.95 -10.09
N ALA A 107 4.67 -7.81 -9.50
CA ALA A 107 3.72 -6.75 -9.12
C ALA A 107 2.95 -6.25 -10.34
N TYR A 108 3.66 -5.97 -11.43
CA TYR A 108 3.07 -5.54 -12.69
C TYR A 108 2.17 -6.61 -13.33
N GLU A 109 2.60 -7.88 -13.31
CA GLU A 109 1.82 -8.99 -13.88
C GLU A 109 0.50 -9.19 -13.14
N LYS A 110 0.55 -9.27 -11.79
CA LYS A 110 -0.63 -9.54 -10.97
C LYS A 110 -1.52 -8.33 -10.75
N ASN A 111 -0.95 -7.11 -10.72
CA ASN A 111 -1.65 -5.85 -10.45
C ASN A 111 -2.64 -5.94 -9.27
N SER A 112 -2.17 -6.45 -8.14
CA SER A 112 -3.01 -6.70 -6.96
C SER A 112 -2.59 -5.84 -5.77
N ALA A 113 -3.59 -5.43 -4.98
CA ALA A 113 -3.38 -4.72 -3.72
C ALA A 113 -2.54 -5.57 -2.75
N LYS A 114 -2.77 -6.89 -2.74
CA LYS A 114 -2.04 -7.87 -1.95
C LYS A 114 -0.53 -7.84 -2.18
N LEU A 115 -0.12 -7.81 -3.44
CA LEU A 115 1.29 -7.79 -3.78
C LEU A 115 1.93 -6.42 -3.50
N LEU A 116 1.19 -5.33 -3.68
CA LEU A 116 1.62 -4.02 -3.21
C LEU A 116 1.78 -4.01 -1.68
N ALA A 117 0.83 -4.56 -0.92
CA ALA A 117 0.90 -4.63 0.53
C ALA A 117 2.16 -5.39 0.99
N ARG A 118 2.46 -6.51 0.34
CA ARG A 118 3.70 -7.28 0.56
C ARG A 118 4.95 -6.45 0.29
N ILE A 119 4.98 -5.65 -0.78
CA ILE A 119 6.11 -4.76 -1.08
C ILE A 119 6.31 -3.75 0.05
N TYR A 120 5.25 -3.04 0.42
CA TYR A 120 5.30 -2.02 1.46
C TYR A 120 5.67 -2.59 2.83
N TYR A 121 5.15 -3.76 3.16
CA TYR A 121 5.48 -4.47 4.38
C TYR A 121 6.97 -4.83 4.45
N ASN A 122 7.52 -5.45 3.39
CA ASN A 122 8.93 -5.84 3.36
C ASN A 122 9.87 -4.62 3.34
N LEU A 123 9.51 -3.54 2.63
CA LEU A 123 10.24 -2.28 2.71
C LEU A 123 10.21 -1.71 4.14
N GLY A 124 9.07 -1.84 4.82
CA GLY A 124 8.89 -1.43 6.21
C GLY A 124 9.80 -2.19 7.17
N LEU A 125 9.85 -3.52 7.06
CA LEU A 125 10.78 -4.36 7.82
C LEU A 125 12.24 -3.99 7.57
N LEU A 126 12.58 -3.75 6.31
CA LEU A 126 13.93 -3.35 5.92
C LEU A 126 14.29 -1.98 6.53
N ALA A 127 13.39 -1.00 6.47
CA ALA A 127 13.59 0.30 7.10
C ALA A 127 13.71 0.17 8.63
N HIS A 128 12.89 -0.68 9.25
CA HIS A 128 12.93 -0.95 10.68
C HIS A 128 14.28 -1.55 11.11
N LYS A 129 14.77 -2.56 10.39
CA LYS A 129 16.09 -3.19 10.62
C LYS A 129 17.24 -2.18 10.54
N LYS A 130 17.05 -1.10 9.79
CA LYS A 130 18.00 -0.01 9.61
C LYS A 130 17.75 1.18 10.53
N ASN A 131 16.87 1.03 11.54
CA ASN A 131 16.49 2.05 12.52
C ASN A 131 15.76 3.28 11.95
N TYR A 132 15.21 3.18 10.74
CA TYR A 132 14.35 4.21 10.15
C TYR A 132 12.89 4.04 10.61
N PHE A 133 12.68 4.12 11.93
CA PHE A 133 11.40 3.76 12.57
C PHE A 133 10.20 4.57 12.05
N LYS A 134 10.39 5.88 11.81
CA LYS A 134 9.32 6.74 11.27
C LYS A 134 8.90 6.31 9.86
N GLN A 135 9.88 5.96 9.01
CA GLN A 135 9.61 5.50 7.65
C GLN A 135 9.01 4.09 7.64
N ALA A 136 9.50 3.21 8.52
CA ALA A 136 8.96 1.86 8.70
C ALA A 136 7.47 1.90 9.08
N ASP A 137 7.10 2.75 10.04
CA ASP A 137 5.72 2.96 10.48
C ASP A 137 4.79 3.33 9.31
N VAL A 138 5.22 4.31 8.50
CA VAL A 138 4.48 4.74 7.31
C VAL A 138 4.35 3.59 6.29
N LEU A 139 5.46 2.90 5.99
CA LEU A 139 5.48 1.79 5.02
C LEU A 139 4.52 0.66 5.44
N ILE A 140 4.51 0.28 6.71
CA ILE A 140 3.65 -0.82 7.19
C ILE A 140 2.19 -0.35 7.30
N THR A 141 1.95 0.92 7.65
CA THR A 141 0.61 1.52 7.60
C THR A 141 0.03 1.49 6.19
N ILE A 142 0.85 1.71 5.16
CA ILE A 142 0.43 1.57 3.75
C ILE A 142 0.03 0.12 3.47
N ALA A 143 0.83 -0.86 3.91
CA ALA A 143 0.51 -2.27 3.72
C ALA A 143 -0.86 -2.65 4.33
N VAL A 144 -1.13 -2.23 5.56
CA VAL A 144 -2.44 -2.42 6.23
C VAL A 144 -3.57 -1.76 5.44
N SER A 145 -3.33 -0.59 4.85
CA SER A 145 -4.34 0.16 4.08
C SER A 145 -4.65 -0.49 2.72
N LEU A 146 -3.66 -1.20 2.16
CA LEU A 146 -3.79 -1.95 0.91
C LEU A 146 -4.54 -3.27 1.11
N GLU A 147 -4.37 -3.93 2.25
CA GLU A 147 -5.05 -5.19 2.58
C GLU A 147 -5.74 -5.13 3.96
N PRO A 148 -6.91 -4.46 4.04
CA PRO A 148 -7.63 -4.25 5.31
C PRO A 148 -8.15 -5.52 5.99
N GLU A 149 -8.25 -6.62 5.26
CA GLU A 149 -8.74 -7.90 5.79
C GLU A 149 -7.60 -8.85 6.17
N ALA A 150 -6.34 -8.45 5.97
CA ALA A 150 -5.17 -9.23 6.34
C ALA A 150 -4.76 -8.96 7.79
N GLY A 151 -5.29 -9.76 8.72
CA GLY A 151 -5.09 -9.58 10.18
C GLY A 151 -3.62 -9.59 10.59
N HIS A 152 -2.80 -10.42 9.96
CA HIS A 152 -1.36 -10.45 10.18
C HIS A 152 -0.69 -9.07 10.02
N LEU A 153 -1.14 -8.23 9.08
CA LEU A 153 -0.57 -6.88 8.91
C LEU A 153 -0.94 -5.95 10.08
N TYR A 154 -2.15 -6.09 10.64
CA TYR A 154 -2.54 -5.34 11.84
C TYR A 154 -1.74 -5.80 13.06
N LEU A 155 -1.58 -7.11 13.23
CA LEU A 155 -0.81 -7.66 14.35
C LEU A 155 0.65 -7.25 14.29
N GLU A 156 1.25 -7.28 13.09
CA GLU A 156 2.62 -6.86 12.86
C GLU A 156 2.82 -5.37 13.19
N LEU A 157 1.96 -4.49 12.69
CA LEU A 157 2.01 -3.06 13.02
C LEU A 157 1.80 -2.81 14.53
N ALA A 158 0.91 -3.56 15.17
CA ALA A 158 0.71 -3.48 16.61
C ALA A 158 1.94 -3.94 17.40
N ASN A 159 2.56 -5.07 17.02
CA ASN A 159 3.80 -5.57 17.61
C ASN A 159 4.93 -4.55 17.48
N ILE A 160 5.06 -3.86 16.35
CA ILE A 160 6.06 -2.79 16.19
C ILE A 160 5.85 -1.69 17.23
N TYR A 161 4.62 -1.21 17.40
CA TYR A 161 4.34 -0.21 18.42
C TYR A 161 4.57 -0.73 19.84
N TYR A 162 4.19 -1.96 20.15
CA TYR A 162 4.40 -2.52 21.48
C TYR A 162 5.88 -2.71 21.81
N ASN A 163 6.67 -3.23 20.87
CA ASN A 163 8.12 -3.39 21.05
C ASN A 163 8.84 -2.04 21.16
N ASN A 164 8.29 -0.98 20.57
CA ASN A 164 8.80 0.39 20.70
C ASN A 164 8.27 1.13 21.97
N GLY A 165 7.49 0.46 22.82
CA GLY A 165 6.89 1.06 24.02
C GLY A 165 5.67 1.95 23.76
N GLU A 166 5.24 2.07 22.51
CA GLU A 166 4.12 2.91 22.06
C GLU A 166 2.75 2.20 22.24
N LYS A 167 2.48 1.70 23.45
CA LYS A 167 1.29 0.87 23.75
C LYS A 167 -0.04 1.47 23.29
N ALA A 168 -0.20 2.79 23.43
CA ALA A 168 -1.40 3.49 22.99
C ALA A 168 -1.64 3.37 21.46
N LYS A 169 -0.56 3.43 20.66
CA LYS A 169 -0.66 3.24 19.21
C LYS A 169 -0.96 1.78 18.87
N GLY A 170 -0.31 0.82 19.53
CA GLY A 170 -0.60 -0.61 19.36
C GLY A 170 -2.08 -0.93 19.62
N ASN A 171 -2.62 -0.46 20.74
CA ASN A 171 -4.05 -0.64 21.08
C ASN A 171 -4.98 0.00 20.03
N LYS A 172 -4.60 1.17 19.50
CA LYS A 172 -5.36 1.84 18.43
C LYS A 172 -5.41 1.00 17.15
N ILE A 173 -4.32 0.32 16.78
CA ILE A 173 -4.29 -0.58 15.61
C ILE A 173 -5.16 -1.80 15.82
N ILE A 174 -5.06 -2.46 16.98
CA ILE A 174 -5.92 -3.61 17.30
C ILE A 174 -7.39 -3.21 17.26
N LYS A 175 -7.76 -2.06 17.85
CA LYS A 175 -9.13 -1.55 17.81
C LYS A 175 -9.63 -1.32 16.37
N LYS A 176 -8.77 -0.85 15.45
CA LYS A 176 -9.12 -0.73 14.03
C LYS A 176 -9.34 -2.08 13.37
N CYS A 177 -8.46 -3.06 13.63
CA CYS A 177 -8.62 -4.42 13.11
C CYS A 177 -9.99 -5.02 13.45
N LEU A 178 -10.48 -4.77 14.67
CA LEU A 178 -11.78 -5.25 15.15
C LEU A 178 -13.00 -4.65 14.44
N GLN A 179 -12.83 -3.62 13.60
CA GLN A 179 -13.91 -2.96 12.85
C GLN A 179 -14.29 -3.68 11.55
N PHE A 180 -13.46 -4.64 11.12
CA PHE A 180 -13.67 -5.41 9.88
C PHE A 180 -14.31 -6.77 10.19
N LYS A 181 -15.02 -7.37 9.23
CA LYS A 181 -15.63 -8.70 9.42
C LYS A 181 -14.54 -9.77 9.48
N SER A 182 -13.65 -9.77 8.49
CA SER A 182 -12.30 -10.34 8.55
C SER A 182 -11.34 -9.14 8.59
N PRO A 183 -10.42 -9.00 9.57
CA PRO A 183 -9.77 -10.05 10.35
C PRO A 183 -10.12 -10.08 11.86
N LYS A 184 -11.34 -9.65 12.24
CA LYS A 184 -11.73 -9.46 13.66
C LYS A 184 -11.37 -10.62 14.58
N LYS A 185 -11.65 -11.87 14.20
CA LYS A 185 -11.37 -13.05 15.03
C LYS A 185 -9.88 -13.13 15.45
N GLN A 186 -8.99 -13.03 14.47
CA GLN A 186 -7.55 -13.07 14.69
C GLN A 186 -7.07 -11.98 15.65
N CYS A 187 -7.63 -10.77 15.53
CA CYS A 187 -7.28 -9.66 16.41
C CYS A 187 -7.91 -9.75 17.81
N GLN A 188 -9.04 -10.45 17.96
CA GLN A 188 -9.62 -10.74 19.28
C GLN A 188 -8.77 -11.75 20.05
N GLU A 189 -8.33 -12.82 19.39
CA GLU A 189 -7.43 -13.83 19.96
C GLU A 189 -6.12 -13.18 20.40
N TYR A 190 -5.48 -12.39 19.54
CA TYR A 190 -4.27 -11.66 19.90
C TYR A 190 -4.47 -10.67 21.07
N MET A 191 -5.63 -10.00 21.17
CA MET A 191 -5.90 -9.10 22.30
C MET A 191 -6.02 -9.87 23.64
N SER A 192 -6.66 -11.03 23.62
CA SER A 192 -6.75 -11.92 24.78
C SER A 192 -5.38 -12.42 25.21
N ASP A 193 -4.60 -12.95 24.26
CA ASP A 193 -3.47 -13.80 24.60
C ASP A 193 -2.15 -13.01 24.69
N ASN A 194 -2.00 -11.94 23.89
CA ASN A 194 -0.77 -11.18 23.82
C ASN A 194 -0.88 -9.85 24.57
N VAL A 195 -1.93 -9.07 24.29
CA VAL A 195 -2.07 -7.73 24.87
C VAL A 195 -2.35 -7.80 26.37
N SER A 196 -3.26 -8.69 26.79
CA SER A 196 -3.62 -8.83 28.22
C SER A 196 -2.48 -9.42 29.05
N LEU A 197 -1.64 -10.27 28.46
CA LEU A 197 -0.48 -10.87 29.12
C LEU A 197 0.81 -10.05 28.95
N ASN A 198 0.75 -8.90 28.26
CA ASN A 198 1.92 -8.06 27.94
C ASN A 198 3.06 -8.86 27.28
N SER A 199 2.71 -9.78 26.37
CA SER A 199 3.62 -10.67 25.65
C SER A 199 3.49 -10.42 24.14
N PHE A 200 4.47 -9.77 23.54
CA PHE A 200 4.42 -9.33 22.14
C PHE A 200 5.38 -10.13 21.27
N PHE A 201 5.01 -10.37 20.02
CA PHE A 201 5.88 -11.09 19.09
C PHE A 201 7.01 -10.18 18.60
N HIS A 202 8.11 -10.80 18.20
CA HIS A 202 9.19 -10.09 17.54
C HIS A 202 8.76 -9.57 16.17
N ILE A 203 9.38 -8.48 15.74
CA ILE A 203 9.07 -7.82 14.47
C ILE A 203 9.55 -8.68 13.30
N GLY A 204 8.67 -8.88 12.32
CA GLY A 204 8.88 -9.73 11.15
C GLY A 204 8.35 -11.15 11.30
N ILE A 205 7.71 -11.51 12.42
CA ILE A 205 7.21 -12.87 12.66
C ILE A 205 6.24 -13.34 11.59
N PHE A 206 5.44 -12.43 11.02
CA PHE A 206 4.45 -12.79 10.00
C PHE A 206 5.00 -12.71 8.57
N LYS A 207 6.32 -12.55 8.40
CA LYS A 207 6.90 -12.30 7.09
C LYS A 207 6.60 -13.40 6.08
N ASP A 208 6.77 -14.66 6.46
CA ASP A 208 6.56 -15.78 5.53
C ASP A 208 5.07 -15.96 5.20
N VAL A 209 4.19 -15.69 6.17
CA VAL A 209 2.73 -15.69 5.95
C VAL A 209 2.34 -14.57 4.97
N ILE A 210 2.90 -13.37 5.13
CA ILE A 210 2.61 -12.24 4.24
C ILE A 210 3.26 -12.42 2.85
N ASP A 211 4.34 -13.17 2.75
CA ASP A 211 5.02 -13.46 1.49
C ASP A 211 4.36 -14.58 0.66
N THR A 212 3.55 -15.43 1.29
CA THR A 212 2.83 -16.56 0.65
C THR A 212 1.43 -16.21 0.18
N TYR A 213 0.93 -15.05 0.59
CA TYR A 213 -0.23 -14.38 0.02
C TYR A 213 -0.20 -14.28 -1.52
#